data_AF-A0A563UII8-F1
#
_entry.id   AF-A0A563UII8-F1
#
_cell.length_a   1.000
_cell.length_b   1.000
_cell.length_c   1.000
_cell.angle_alpha   90.00
_cell.angle_beta   90.00
_cell.angle_gamma   90.00
#
_symmetry.space_group_name_H-M   'P 1'
#
loop_
_entity.id
_entity.type
_entity.pdbx_description
1 polymer ?
#
loop_
_entity_poly.entity_id
_entity_poly.type
_entity_poly.pdbx_seq_one_letter_code
_entity_poly.pdbx_strand_id
1 'polypeptide(L)'
;MRKFTLTLILAGTIYLGNAQTVNPRPLTMAEYTKAQTFSIGDLDKDTYVKFENVYILDRYEGRKPYFITGSDGLKKRIDLYKLVAKEGMQELGTMVFYTNEKGKIYKTLVPNFTADGKVWEKYFEDIDNINKIETNFILKLSYVLSKEFSFMQYKLLNGGKDMKEESATYGNDICFPGTEVVAMANGGKKLLKDVMPGDEVVTVDPATKQATTVKVKELTTHEPKNYALTKLVLVSAHDELTAYGHNVLLNSKVLQATPNHPMMTKQGNKKIGEVEIGQDVLCFNEQTGKYEPFTVLIKNEHVGGNQKVYNIVADGGSTFMMNGVMVMQK
;
A
#
# COMPACT_ATOMS: atom_id res chain seq x y z
N MET A 1 44.75 -8.05 57.93
CA MET A 1 44.68 -7.40 56.60
C MET A 1 44.89 -8.46 55.51
N ARG A 2 43.83 -8.93 54.88
CA ARG A 2 43.89 -9.77 53.67
C ARG A 2 42.84 -9.25 52.70
N LYS A 3 43.30 -8.67 51.59
CA LYS A 3 42.46 -8.16 50.51
C LYS A 3 42.05 -9.36 49.65
N PHE A 4 40.76 -9.64 49.57
CA PHE A 4 40.19 -10.55 48.58
C PHE A 4 39.73 -9.73 47.38
N THR A 5 40.43 -9.88 46.26
CA THR A 5 40.05 -9.31 44.97
C THR A 5 39.13 -10.30 44.27
N LEU A 6 37.86 -9.93 44.09
CA LEU A 6 36.88 -10.71 43.35
C LEU A 6 36.94 -10.29 41.87
N THR A 7 37.49 -11.14 41.00
CA THR A 7 37.51 -10.91 39.55
C THR A 7 36.32 -11.65 38.94
N LEU A 8 35.33 -10.90 38.47
CA LEU A 8 34.15 -11.42 37.78
C LEU A 8 34.49 -11.59 36.29
N ILE A 9 34.62 -12.83 35.81
CA ILE A 9 34.76 -13.15 34.38
C ILE A 9 33.36 -13.30 33.80
N LEU A 10 32.93 -12.33 32.99
CA LEU A 10 31.68 -12.38 32.24
C LEU A 10 31.93 -13.12 30.91
N ALA A 11 31.62 -14.41 30.85
CA ALA A 11 31.60 -15.17 29.61
C ALA A 11 30.29 -14.89 28.86
N GLY A 12 30.34 -13.97 27.89
CA GLY A 12 29.25 -13.74 26.94
C GLY A 12 29.23 -14.85 25.89
N THR A 13 28.28 -15.77 25.97
CA THR A 13 27.98 -16.73 24.89
C THR A 13 27.36 -15.98 23.72
N ILE A 14 28.12 -15.81 22.64
CA ILE A 14 27.62 -15.35 21.35
C ILE A 14 26.88 -16.53 20.71
N TYR A 15 25.55 -16.49 20.71
CA TYR A 15 24.74 -17.36 19.86
C TYR A 15 24.88 -16.89 18.42
N LEU A 16 25.77 -17.53 17.66
CA LEU A 16 25.76 -17.47 16.20
C LEU A 16 24.60 -18.36 15.72
N GLY A 17 23.47 -17.73 15.38
CA GLY A 17 22.43 -18.42 14.61
C GLY A 17 22.98 -18.75 13.23
N ASN A 18 23.21 -20.03 12.95
CA ASN A 18 23.47 -20.49 11.59
C ASN A 18 22.19 -20.29 10.77
N ALA A 19 22.22 -19.34 9.83
CA ALA A 19 21.21 -19.28 8.79
C ALA A 19 21.22 -20.61 8.03
N GLN A 20 20.06 -21.28 7.90
CA GLN A 20 19.93 -22.46 7.06
C GLN A 20 20.38 -22.09 5.63
N THR A 21 21.39 -22.79 5.12
CA THR A 21 21.81 -22.68 3.74
C THR A 21 20.70 -23.23 2.86
N VAL A 22 19.95 -22.33 2.20
CA VAL A 22 18.98 -22.71 1.18
C VAL A 22 19.76 -23.39 0.06
N ASN A 23 19.45 -24.66 -0.23
CA ASN A 23 20.11 -25.43 -1.28
C ASN A 23 19.15 -25.54 -2.48
N PRO A 24 19.07 -24.53 -3.37
CA PRO A 24 18.18 -24.56 -4.52
C PRO A 24 18.62 -25.67 -5.48
N ARG A 25 17.64 -26.41 -6.04
CA ARG A 25 17.88 -27.38 -7.10
C ARG A 25 16.95 -27.15 -8.29
N PRO A 26 17.33 -27.54 -9.50
CA PRO A 26 16.45 -27.47 -10.67
C PRO A 26 15.13 -28.21 -10.45
N LEU A 27 14.04 -27.59 -10.89
CA LEU A 27 12.77 -28.28 -11.17
C LEU A 27 12.96 -29.19 -12.39
N THR A 28 12.54 -30.45 -12.29
CA THR A 28 12.58 -31.39 -13.41
C THR A 28 11.30 -31.34 -14.25
N MET A 29 11.36 -31.79 -15.51
CA MET A 29 10.17 -31.89 -16.37
C MET A 29 9.07 -32.79 -15.79
N ALA A 30 9.44 -33.90 -15.15
CA ALA A 30 8.47 -34.80 -14.52
C ALA A 30 7.74 -34.11 -13.36
N GLU A 31 8.46 -33.33 -12.56
CA GLU A 31 7.90 -32.52 -11.48
C GLU A 31 7.01 -31.39 -12.00
N TYR A 32 7.42 -30.75 -13.10
CA TYR A 32 6.64 -29.74 -13.77
C TYR A 32 5.27 -30.28 -14.19
N THR A 33 5.27 -31.37 -14.97
CA THR A 33 4.03 -32.00 -15.45
C THR A 33 3.17 -32.47 -14.27
N LYS A 34 3.77 -33.09 -13.27
CA LYS A 34 3.07 -33.57 -12.08
C LYS A 34 2.36 -32.43 -11.35
N ALA A 35 3.09 -31.36 -11.03
CA ALA A 35 2.53 -30.22 -10.30
C ALA A 35 1.38 -29.55 -11.08
N GLN A 36 1.48 -29.45 -12.41
CA GLN A 36 0.40 -28.93 -13.27
C GLN A 36 -0.89 -29.76 -13.19
N THR A 37 -0.80 -31.07 -12.96
CA THR A 37 -1.99 -31.94 -12.83
C THR A 37 -2.66 -31.85 -11.46
N PHE A 38 -1.95 -31.37 -10.43
CA PHE A 38 -2.49 -31.27 -9.08
C PHE A 38 -3.62 -30.25 -8.98
N SER A 39 -4.60 -30.52 -8.12
CA SER A 39 -5.75 -29.64 -7.86
C SER A 39 -5.85 -29.35 -6.37
N ILE A 40 -5.94 -28.06 -6.03
CA ILE A 40 -6.26 -27.62 -4.68
C ILE A 40 -7.78 -27.70 -4.48
N GLY A 41 -8.23 -28.11 -3.29
CA GLY A 41 -9.65 -28.24 -2.99
C GLY A 41 -10.33 -26.89 -2.83
N ASP A 42 -9.80 -26.06 -1.93
CA ASP A 42 -10.34 -24.74 -1.58
C ASP A 42 -9.21 -23.71 -1.51
N LEU A 43 -9.08 -22.87 -2.54
CA LEU A 43 -8.03 -21.84 -2.62
C LEU A 43 -8.10 -20.80 -1.49
N ASP A 44 -9.21 -20.68 -0.75
CA ASP A 44 -9.30 -19.78 0.39
C ASP A 44 -8.73 -20.41 1.68
N LYS A 45 -8.97 -21.70 1.88
CA LYS A 45 -8.59 -22.43 3.11
C LYS A 45 -7.27 -23.18 3.02
N ASP A 46 -6.94 -23.70 1.84
CA ASP A 46 -5.83 -24.62 1.65
C ASP A 46 -4.52 -23.85 1.48
N THR A 47 -4.03 -23.24 2.57
CA THR A 47 -2.78 -22.46 2.57
C THR A 47 -1.53 -23.32 2.52
N TYR A 48 -1.62 -24.59 2.89
CA TYR A 48 -0.50 -25.52 2.96
C TYR A 48 -1.00 -26.92 2.60
N VAL A 49 -0.65 -27.39 1.40
CA VAL A 49 -1.16 -28.66 0.85
C VAL A 49 -0.02 -29.60 0.55
N LYS A 50 -0.08 -30.81 1.11
CA LYS A 50 0.84 -31.89 0.79
C LYS A 50 0.24 -32.75 -0.31
N PHE A 51 1.05 -33.08 -1.32
CA PHE A 51 0.63 -34.02 -2.35
C PHE A 51 1.69 -35.09 -2.58
N GLU A 52 1.21 -36.33 -2.76
CA GLU A 52 2.01 -37.56 -2.88
C GLU A 52 2.99 -37.81 -1.72
N ASN A 53 2.86 -37.10 -0.59
CA ASN A 53 3.81 -37.09 0.54
C ASN A 53 5.24 -36.65 0.20
N VAL A 54 5.51 -36.19 -1.03
CA VAL A 54 6.83 -35.77 -1.51
C VAL A 54 6.90 -34.25 -1.75
N TYR A 55 5.77 -33.62 -2.07
CA TYR A 55 5.72 -32.20 -2.42
C TYR A 55 4.75 -31.43 -1.55
N ILE A 56 5.01 -30.14 -1.43
CA ILE A 56 4.21 -29.18 -0.69
C ILE A 56 3.90 -28.00 -1.61
N LEU A 57 2.64 -27.58 -1.63
CA LEU A 57 2.25 -26.24 -2.06
C LEU A 57 2.02 -25.40 -0.80
N ASP A 58 2.89 -24.43 -0.57
CA ASP A 58 2.78 -23.49 0.55
C ASP A 58 2.40 -22.11 0.01
N ARG A 59 1.35 -21.50 0.54
CA ARG A 59 0.85 -20.21 0.07
C ARG A 59 1.98 -19.19 0.17
N TYR A 60 2.27 -18.52 -0.93
CA TYR A 60 3.45 -17.69 -1.08
C TYR A 60 3.50 -16.61 0.02
N GLU A 61 4.42 -16.79 0.98
CA GLU A 61 4.57 -15.97 2.18
C GLU A 61 3.29 -15.81 3.04
N GLY A 62 2.29 -16.68 2.88
CA GLY A 62 0.97 -16.54 3.51
C GLY A 62 0.16 -15.33 3.01
N ARG A 63 0.50 -14.79 1.83
CA ARG A 63 -0.16 -13.61 1.26
C ARG A 63 -1.57 -13.91 0.78
N LYS A 64 -2.43 -12.89 0.83
CA LYS A 64 -3.77 -12.94 0.24
C LYS A 64 -3.67 -12.99 -1.29
N PRO A 65 -4.68 -13.54 -1.98
CA PRO A 65 -4.72 -13.51 -3.43
C PRO A 65 -4.73 -12.09 -3.99
N TYR A 66 -4.18 -11.94 -5.19
CA TYR A 66 -4.28 -10.72 -5.97
C TYR A 66 -5.63 -10.65 -6.66
N PHE A 67 -6.26 -9.47 -6.63
CA PHE A 67 -7.41 -9.16 -7.45
C PHE A 67 -7.05 -8.05 -8.42
N ILE A 68 -7.16 -8.32 -9.73
CA ILE A 68 -6.77 -7.39 -10.79
C ILE A 68 -7.90 -7.20 -11.78
N THR A 69 -8.18 -5.94 -12.10
CA THR A 69 -9.11 -5.54 -13.15
C THR A 69 -8.30 -4.80 -14.21
N GLY A 70 -8.28 -5.33 -15.43
CA GLY A 70 -7.59 -4.70 -16.55
C GLY A 70 -8.47 -3.66 -17.25
N SER A 71 -7.99 -3.14 -18.38
CA SER A 71 -8.80 -2.28 -19.28
C SER A 71 -10.04 -2.98 -19.84
N ASP A 72 -10.07 -4.32 -19.77
CA ASP A 72 -11.22 -5.16 -20.09
C ASP A 72 -12.35 -5.11 -19.05
N GLY A 73 -12.13 -4.47 -17.89
CA GLY A 73 -13.12 -4.38 -16.81
C GLY A 73 -13.37 -5.70 -16.08
N LEU A 74 -12.68 -6.79 -16.46
CA LEU A 74 -12.90 -8.12 -15.89
C LEU A 74 -11.95 -8.36 -14.71
N LYS A 75 -12.55 -8.49 -13.52
CA LYS A 75 -11.84 -8.82 -12.29
C LYS A 75 -11.38 -10.27 -12.30
N LYS A 76 -10.09 -10.47 -12.04
CA LYS A 76 -9.42 -11.79 -11.97
C LYS A 76 -8.79 -11.97 -10.61
N ARG A 77 -8.74 -13.22 -10.14
CA ARG A 77 -8.09 -13.60 -8.88
C ARG A 77 -6.84 -14.41 -9.20
N ILE A 78 -5.71 -14.09 -8.57
CA ILE A 78 -4.44 -14.83 -8.76
C ILE A 78 -3.89 -15.23 -7.39
N ASP A 79 -3.78 -16.53 -7.16
CA ASP A 79 -3.20 -17.12 -5.95
C ASP A 79 -1.82 -17.70 -6.28
N LEU A 80 -0.84 -17.43 -5.43
CA LEU A 80 0.55 -17.89 -5.60
C LEU A 80 0.91 -18.88 -4.49
N TYR A 81 1.54 -19.98 -4.88
CA TYR A 81 2.04 -21.02 -3.99
C TYR A 81 3.49 -21.36 -4.32
N LYS A 82 4.33 -21.45 -3.31
CA LYS A 82 5.65 -22.07 -3.44
C LYS A 82 5.48 -23.56 -3.62
N LEU A 83 6.08 -24.10 -4.68
CA LEU A 83 6.24 -25.54 -4.84
C LEU A 83 7.54 -25.95 -4.15
N VAL A 84 7.43 -26.80 -3.13
CA VAL A 84 8.56 -27.22 -2.29
C VAL A 84 8.69 -28.74 -2.34
N ALA A 85 9.91 -29.23 -2.57
CA ALA A 85 10.26 -30.61 -2.31
C ALA A 85 10.38 -30.82 -0.79
N LYS A 86 9.60 -31.76 -0.23
CA LYS A 86 9.61 -32.05 1.21
C LYS A 86 10.98 -32.52 1.67
N GLU A 87 11.66 -33.32 0.85
CA GLU A 87 13.05 -33.69 1.08
C GLU A 87 13.95 -32.46 0.91
N GLY A 88 14.68 -32.11 1.96
CA GLY A 88 15.57 -30.94 1.96
C GLY A 88 14.88 -29.58 1.95
N MET A 89 13.53 -29.52 1.98
CA MET A 89 12.73 -28.28 1.97
C MET A 89 13.13 -27.31 0.83
N GLN A 90 13.37 -27.85 -0.36
CA GLN A 90 13.90 -27.10 -1.49
C GLN A 90 12.78 -26.46 -2.30
N GLU A 91 12.87 -25.15 -2.56
CA GLU A 91 11.93 -24.42 -3.42
C GLU A 91 12.21 -24.72 -4.89
N LEU A 92 11.22 -25.30 -5.59
CA LEU A 92 11.33 -25.73 -6.99
C LEU A 92 10.73 -24.70 -7.97
N GLY A 93 9.79 -23.88 -7.51
CA GLY A 93 9.12 -22.90 -8.36
C GLY A 93 7.89 -22.30 -7.70
N THR A 94 7.13 -21.51 -8.47
CA THR A 94 5.89 -20.87 -8.01
C THR A 94 4.71 -21.37 -8.83
N MET A 95 3.80 -22.11 -8.19
CA MET A 95 2.53 -22.50 -8.78
C MET A 95 1.54 -21.32 -8.72
N VAL A 96 0.91 -21.02 -9.85
CA VAL A 96 -0.05 -19.93 -10.01
C VAL A 96 -1.42 -20.51 -10.31
N PHE A 97 -2.42 -20.10 -9.53
CA PHE A 97 -3.83 -20.36 -9.80
C PHE A 97 -4.50 -19.06 -10.20
N TYR A 98 -4.91 -18.96 -11.46
CA TYR A 98 -5.64 -17.81 -12.00
C TYR A 98 -7.11 -18.17 -12.13
N THR A 99 -7.98 -17.45 -11.44
CA THR A 99 -9.44 -17.63 -11.52
C THR A 99 -10.05 -16.47 -12.28
N ASN A 100 -10.78 -16.78 -13.35
CA ASN A 100 -11.50 -15.76 -14.12
C ASN A 100 -12.87 -15.41 -13.51
N GLU A 101 -13.59 -14.48 -14.13
CA GLU A 101 -14.90 -13.99 -13.68
C GLU A 101 -15.99 -15.07 -13.65
N LYS A 102 -15.79 -16.16 -14.41
CA LYS A 102 -16.69 -17.32 -14.46
C LYS A 102 -16.33 -18.39 -13.43
N GLY A 103 -15.32 -18.15 -12.59
CA GLY A 103 -14.82 -19.13 -11.63
C GLY A 103 -13.94 -20.22 -12.26
N LYS A 104 -13.60 -20.12 -13.55
CA LYS A 104 -12.71 -21.09 -14.20
C LYS A 104 -11.27 -20.84 -13.76
N ILE A 105 -10.60 -21.91 -13.34
CA ILE A 105 -9.21 -21.88 -12.87
C ILE A 105 -8.28 -22.31 -14.00
N TYR A 106 -7.26 -21.50 -14.25
CA TYR A 106 -6.10 -21.79 -15.07
C TYR A 106 -4.88 -21.94 -14.17
N LYS A 107 -4.00 -22.88 -14.52
CA LYS A 107 -2.81 -23.21 -13.74
C LYS A 107 -1.56 -22.99 -14.56
N THR A 108 -0.53 -22.41 -13.96
CA THR A 108 0.81 -22.38 -14.55
C THR A 108 1.87 -22.47 -13.46
N LEU A 109 2.97 -23.17 -13.74
CA LEU A 109 4.11 -23.29 -12.84
C LEU A 109 5.27 -22.47 -13.37
N VAL A 110 5.63 -21.40 -12.65
CA VAL A 110 6.83 -20.61 -12.92
C VAL A 110 8.04 -21.40 -12.39
N PRO A 111 8.98 -21.83 -13.24
CA PRO A 111 10.17 -22.56 -12.78
C PRO A 111 11.07 -21.67 -11.91
N ASN A 112 11.82 -22.26 -11.00
CA ASN A 112 12.91 -21.54 -10.33
C ASN A 112 14.04 -21.23 -11.33
N PHE A 113 14.89 -20.26 -10.96
CA PHE A 113 15.99 -19.80 -11.84
C PHE A 113 16.97 -20.92 -12.22
N THR A 114 17.10 -21.97 -11.38
CA THR A 114 18.01 -23.08 -11.63
C THR A 114 17.48 -24.12 -12.63
N ALA A 115 16.21 -24.03 -13.06
CA ALA A 115 15.60 -25.00 -13.96
C ALA A 115 16.22 -25.00 -15.37
N ASP A 116 16.19 -26.16 -16.03
CA ASP A 116 16.68 -26.33 -17.40
C ASP A 116 15.86 -25.52 -18.42
N GLY A 117 16.49 -25.12 -19.53
CA GLY A 117 15.84 -24.36 -20.60
C GLY A 117 14.57 -25.00 -21.14
N LYS A 118 14.51 -26.34 -21.22
CA LYS A 118 13.31 -27.05 -21.69
C LYS A 118 12.11 -26.89 -20.76
N VAL A 119 12.35 -26.73 -19.47
CA VAL A 119 11.29 -26.48 -18.48
C VAL A 119 10.75 -25.06 -18.63
N TRP A 120 11.64 -24.09 -18.90
CA TRP A 120 11.26 -22.71 -19.22
C TRP A 120 10.50 -22.60 -20.54
N GLU A 121 10.93 -23.30 -21.58
CA GLU A 121 10.21 -23.41 -22.85
C GLU A 121 8.80 -23.97 -22.63
N LYS A 122 8.67 -25.02 -21.82
CA LYS A 122 7.36 -25.57 -21.50
C LYS A 122 6.45 -24.59 -20.76
N TYR A 123 7.00 -23.85 -19.79
CA TYR A 123 6.26 -22.78 -19.11
C TYR A 123 5.79 -21.70 -20.09
N PHE A 124 6.66 -21.28 -21.01
CA PHE A 124 6.33 -20.29 -22.04
C PHE A 124 5.17 -20.78 -22.93
N GLU A 125 5.22 -22.03 -23.40
CA GLU A 125 4.13 -22.63 -24.16
C GLU A 125 2.81 -22.67 -23.38
N ASP A 126 2.85 -23.05 -22.10
CA ASP A 126 1.66 -23.16 -21.28
C ASP A 126 0.97 -21.81 -21.07
N ILE A 127 1.73 -20.74 -20.79
CA ILE A 127 1.15 -19.40 -20.64
C ILE A 127 0.63 -18.82 -21.96
N ASP A 128 1.27 -19.12 -23.08
CA ASP A 128 0.80 -18.72 -24.42
C ASP A 128 -0.51 -19.44 -24.78
N ASN A 129 -0.58 -20.74 -24.51
CA ASN A 129 -1.78 -21.54 -24.72
C ASN A 129 -2.97 -21.06 -23.87
N ILE A 130 -2.73 -20.69 -22.61
CA ILE A 130 -3.77 -20.08 -21.77
C ILE A 130 -4.17 -18.71 -22.32
N ASN A 131 -3.21 -17.87 -22.76
CA ASN A 131 -3.49 -16.54 -23.28
C ASN A 131 -4.34 -16.54 -24.56
N LYS A 132 -4.23 -17.59 -25.39
CA LYS A 132 -5.09 -17.80 -26.56
C LYS A 132 -6.56 -18.01 -26.21
N ILE A 133 -6.87 -18.54 -25.02
CA ILE A 133 -8.24 -18.82 -24.56
C ILE A 133 -8.74 -17.84 -23.48
N GLU A 134 -7.82 -17.20 -22.76
CA GLU A 134 -8.07 -16.22 -21.70
C GLU A 134 -7.29 -14.95 -22.06
N THR A 135 -7.99 -14.01 -22.70
CA THR A 135 -7.38 -12.76 -23.18
C THR A 135 -6.71 -11.99 -22.04
N ASN A 136 -5.54 -11.42 -22.31
CA ASN A 136 -4.72 -10.67 -21.36
C ASN A 136 -4.19 -11.50 -20.17
N PHE A 137 -4.23 -12.83 -20.24
CA PHE A 137 -3.68 -13.70 -19.19
C PHE A 137 -2.20 -13.37 -18.91
N ILE A 138 -1.36 -13.32 -19.96
CA ILE A 138 0.08 -13.03 -19.81
C ILE A 138 0.29 -11.63 -19.23
N LEU A 139 -0.48 -10.63 -19.66
CA LEU A 139 -0.37 -9.26 -19.15
C LEU A 139 -0.66 -9.20 -17.64
N LYS A 140 -1.76 -9.82 -17.20
CA LYS A 140 -2.17 -9.82 -15.78
C LYS A 140 -1.22 -10.66 -14.91
N LEU A 141 -0.76 -11.79 -15.43
CA LEU A 141 0.25 -12.63 -14.78
C LEU A 141 1.57 -11.86 -14.61
N SER A 142 2.07 -11.25 -15.68
CA SER A 142 3.32 -10.47 -15.66
C SER A 142 3.25 -9.31 -14.67
N TYR A 143 2.11 -8.63 -14.54
CA TYR A 143 1.93 -7.58 -13.54
C TYR A 143 2.11 -8.12 -12.10
N VAL A 144 1.46 -9.25 -11.76
CA VAL A 144 1.60 -9.88 -10.43
C VAL A 144 3.03 -10.32 -10.18
N LEU A 145 3.64 -11.03 -11.12
CA LEU A 145 5.00 -11.54 -10.96
C LEU A 145 6.01 -10.40 -10.87
N SER A 146 5.82 -9.30 -11.60
CA SER A 146 6.66 -8.09 -11.49
C SER A 146 6.56 -7.47 -10.11
N LYS A 147 5.35 -7.40 -9.54
CA LYS A 147 5.14 -6.89 -8.19
C LYS A 147 5.83 -7.77 -7.14
N GLU A 148 5.74 -9.08 -7.27
CA GLU A 148 6.45 -10.02 -6.38
C GLU A 148 7.97 -9.94 -6.54
N PHE A 149 8.45 -9.82 -7.78
CA PHE A 149 9.88 -9.65 -8.04
C PHE A 149 10.42 -8.37 -7.38
N SER A 150 9.73 -7.24 -7.58
CA SER A 150 10.09 -5.97 -6.92
C SER A 150 9.99 -6.07 -5.41
N PHE A 151 9.00 -6.77 -4.88
CA PHE A 151 8.86 -7.00 -3.44
C PHE A 151 10.02 -7.83 -2.88
N MET A 152 10.40 -8.93 -3.55
CA MET A 152 11.56 -9.74 -3.17
C MET A 152 12.86 -8.92 -3.19
N GLN A 153 13.07 -8.11 -4.23
CA GLN A 153 14.23 -7.24 -4.34
C GLN A 153 14.28 -6.23 -3.18
N TYR A 154 13.15 -5.59 -2.88
CA TYR A 154 13.02 -4.69 -1.74
C TYR A 154 13.33 -5.41 -0.43
N LYS A 155 12.78 -6.61 -0.20
CA LYS A 155 13.00 -7.41 1.01
C LYS A 155 14.49 -7.75 1.19
N LEU A 156 15.17 -8.12 0.11
CA LEU A 156 16.61 -8.38 0.11
C LEU A 156 17.41 -7.13 0.48
N LEU A 157 17.08 -5.97 -0.09
CA LEU A 157 17.73 -4.69 0.21
C LEU A 157 17.50 -4.23 1.66
N ASN A 158 16.39 -4.65 2.29
CA ASN A 158 16.01 -4.28 3.65
C ASN A 158 16.27 -5.37 4.70
N GLY A 159 17.24 -6.26 4.44
CA GLY A 159 17.70 -7.24 5.43
C GLY A 159 16.70 -8.35 5.74
N GLY A 160 15.86 -8.72 4.78
CA GLY A 160 14.93 -9.85 4.91
C GLY A 160 13.66 -9.55 5.70
N LYS A 161 13.44 -8.30 6.14
CA LYS A 161 12.24 -7.90 6.87
C LYS A 161 10.99 -8.08 6.01
N ASP A 162 10.04 -8.84 6.54
CA ASP A 162 8.78 -9.12 5.89
C ASP A 162 7.79 -7.98 6.14
N MET A 163 7.29 -7.35 5.08
CA MET A 163 6.23 -6.33 5.10
C MET A 163 4.85 -6.96 5.36
N LYS A 164 4.72 -7.97 6.23
CA LYS A 164 3.41 -8.62 6.48
C LYS A 164 2.36 -7.63 7.01
N GLU A 165 2.79 -6.46 7.48
CA GLU A 165 1.93 -5.32 7.86
C GLU A 165 1.89 -4.17 6.84
N GLU A 166 2.63 -4.24 5.72
CA GLU A 166 2.91 -3.08 4.86
C GLU A 166 2.56 -3.27 3.36
N SER A 167 1.68 -4.22 3.01
CA SER A 167 1.05 -4.14 1.68
C SER A 167 0.01 -3.02 1.67
N ALA A 168 0.46 -1.83 1.26
CA ALA A 168 -0.42 -0.68 1.06
C ALA A 168 -1.51 -1.06 0.05
N THR A 169 -2.76 -1.11 0.49
CA THR A 169 -3.88 -1.23 -0.45
C THR A 169 -4.09 0.14 -1.08
N TYR A 170 -3.64 0.29 -2.33
CA TYR A 170 -4.09 1.35 -3.23
C TYR A 170 -5.54 1.03 -3.60
N GLY A 171 -6.45 1.30 -2.67
CA GLY A 171 -7.89 1.19 -2.91
C GLY A 171 -8.35 2.31 -3.84
N ASN A 172 -9.49 2.10 -4.50
CA ASN A 172 -10.20 3.16 -5.20
C ASN A 172 -10.94 4.11 -4.22
N ASP A 173 -10.80 3.87 -2.92
CA ASP A 173 -11.42 4.64 -1.84
C ASP A 173 -10.74 6.02 -1.77
N ILE A 174 -11.51 7.09 -1.92
CA ILE A 174 -11.08 8.50 -1.80
C ILE A 174 -11.38 8.91 -0.36
N CYS A 175 -10.37 8.85 0.51
CA CYS A 175 -10.59 8.96 1.95
C CYS A 175 -9.39 9.56 2.70
N PHE A 176 -9.60 9.77 4.00
CA PHE A 176 -8.63 10.27 4.94
C PHE A 176 -8.52 9.38 6.19
N PRO A 177 -7.36 9.38 6.89
CA PRO A 177 -7.26 8.80 8.22
C PRO A 177 -8.24 9.46 9.20
N GLY A 178 -8.76 8.68 10.15
CA GLY A 178 -9.68 9.22 11.18
C GLY A 178 -9.05 10.24 12.12
N THR A 179 -7.72 10.34 12.14
CA THR A 179 -6.95 11.30 12.94
C THR A 179 -6.87 12.69 12.33
N GLU A 180 -7.25 12.85 11.06
CA GLU A 180 -7.33 14.16 10.43
C GLU A 180 -8.42 15.01 11.11
N VAL A 181 -8.20 16.32 11.17
CA VAL A 181 -9.00 17.25 11.96
C VAL A 181 -9.81 18.15 11.03
N VAL A 182 -11.12 18.12 11.16
CA VAL A 182 -12.06 18.91 10.37
C VAL A 182 -12.31 20.25 11.07
N ALA A 183 -12.30 21.34 10.31
CA ALA A 183 -12.70 22.66 10.81
C ALA A 183 -14.23 22.76 10.87
N MET A 184 -14.75 23.08 12.05
CA MET A 184 -16.18 23.15 12.32
C MET A 184 -16.70 24.58 12.18
N ALA A 185 -17.99 24.73 11.87
CA ALA A 185 -18.65 26.03 11.69
C ALA A 185 -18.54 26.96 12.91
N ASN A 186 -18.47 26.41 14.11
CA ASN A 186 -18.34 27.17 15.36
C ASN A 186 -16.90 27.66 15.65
N GLY A 187 -15.97 27.52 14.69
CA GLY A 187 -14.54 27.82 14.87
C GLY A 187 -13.76 26.74 15.61
N GLY A 188 -14.45 25.69 16.07
CA GLY A 188 -13.85 24.53 16.70
C GLY A 188 -13.21 23.57 15.68
N LYS A 189 -12.63 22.50 16.23
CA LYS A 189 -11.97 21.43 15.47
C LYS A 189 -12.51 20.08 15.96
N LYS A 190 -12.72 19.14 15.05
CA LYS A 190 -13.21 17.79 15.38
C LYS A 190 -12.40 16.75 14.64
N LEU A 191 -12.08 15.63 15.28
CA LEU A 191 -11.45 14.51 14.55
C LEU A 191 -12.44 13.97 13.52
N LEU A 192 -11.96 13.62 12.34
CA LEU A 192 -12.79 13.17 11.23
C LEU A 192 -13.61 11.93 11.61
N LYS A 193 -13.03 11.00 12.36
CA LYS A 193 -13.75 9.80 12.86
C LYS A 193 -14.92 10.11 13.79
N ASP A 194 -14.96 11.30 14.38
CA ASP A 194 -15.96 11.74 15.36
C ASP A 194 -16.99 12.71 14.73
N VAL A 195 -16.87 12.99 13.43
CA VAL A 195 -17.86 13.76 12.66
C VAL A 195 -19.14 12.93 12.50
N MET A 196 -20.29 13.58 12.67
CA MET A 196 -21.61 12.95 12.61
C MET A 196 -22.51 13.65 11.59
N PRO A 197 -23.49 12.94 11.00
CA PRO A 197 -24.57 13.57 10.26
C PRO A 197 -25.20 14.71 11.06
N GLY A 198 -25.42 15.85 10.42
CA GLY A 198 -25.94 17.06 11.03
C GLY A 198 -24.88 18.04 11.55
N ASP A 199 -23.62 17.62 11.71
CA ASP A 199 -22.52 18.54 11.99
C ASP A 199 -22.37 19.58 10.88
N GLU A 200 -21.95 20.80 11.25
CA GLU A 200 -21.66 21.87 10.30
C GLU A 200 -20.16 22.11 10.20
N VAL A 201 -19.63 22.03 8.98
CA VAL A 201 -18.19 22.09 8.69
C VAL A 201 -17.89 23.26 7.76
N VAL A 202 -16.64 23.72 7.80
CA VAL A 202 -16.17 24.82 6.95
C VAL A 202 -15.83 24.30 5.55
N THR A 203 -16.43 24.92 4.54
CA THR A 203 -16.07 24.80 3.11
C THR A 203 -15.47 26.14 2.65
N VAL A 204 -14.58 26.10 1.67
CA VAL A 204 -13.95 27.30 1.10
C VAL A 204 -14.07 27.27 -0.42
N ASP A 205 -14.66 28.31 -0.99
CA ASP A 205 -14.68 28.44 -2.43
C ASP A 205 -13.25 28.72 -2.94
N PRO A 206 -12.68 27.88 -3.81
CA PRO A 206 -11.28 28.00 -4.21
C PRO A 206 -10.99 29.24 -5.07
N ALA A 207 -12.00 29.80 -5.75
CA ALA A 207 -11.84 30.96 -6.61
C ALA A 207 -11.93 32.27 -5.82
N THR A 208 -12.93 32.38 -4.94
CA THR A 208 -13.19 33.59 -4.15
C THR A 208 -12.46 33.60 -2.80
N LYS A 209 -11.98 32.44 -2.34
CA LYS A 209 -11.39 32.20 -1.01
C LYS A 209 -12.35 32.52 0.14
N GLN A 210 -13.65 32.61 -0.14
CA GLN A 210 -14.65 32.85 0.88
C GLN A 210 -15.01 31.53 1.57
N ALA A 211 -15.00 31.55 2.89
CA ALA A 211 -15.46 30.44 3.70
C ALA A 211 -16.96 30.53 3.94
N THR A 212 -17.64 29.40 3.78
CA THR A 212 -19.04 29.20 4.19
C THR A 212 -19.16 27.90 4.97
N THR A 213 -20.36 27.59 5.44
CA THR A 213 -20.64 26.41 6.24
C THR A 213 -21.61 25.49 5.52
N VAL A 214 -21.36 24.19 5.59
CA VAL A 214 -22.21 23.14 4.97
C VAL A 214 -22.50 22.06 6.00
N LYS A 215 -23.64 21.38 5.86
CA LYS A 215 -24.05 20.34 6.79
C LYS A 215 -23.61 18.97 6.28
N VAL A 216 -23.06 18.17 7.18
CA VAL A 216 -22.67 16.78 6.90
C VAL A 216 -23.94 15.95 6.75
N LYS A 217 -24.11 15.29 5.59
CA LYS A 217 -25.16 14.30 5.36
C LYS A 217 -24.75 12.94 5.92
N GLU A 218 -23.52 12.54 5.66
CA GLU A 218 -23.00 11.22 6.00
C GLU A 218 -21.49 11.25 6.20
N LEU A 219 -20.99 10.41 7.11
CA LEU A 219 -19.59 10.05 7.18
C LEU A 219 -19.41 8.63 6.62
N THR A 220 -18.97 8.53 5.37
CA THR A 220 -18.67 7.23 4.76
C THR A 220 -17.44 6.64 5.45
N THR A 221 -17.57 5.42 5.95
CA THR A 221 -16.52 4.70 6.68
C THR A 221 -16.14 3.44 5.92
N HIS A 222 -14.85 3.26 5.64
CA HIS A 222 -14.34 2.03 5.04
C HIS A 222 -13.71 1.11 6.09
N GLU A 223 -13.87 -0.20 5.86
CA GLU A 223 -13.36 -1.24 6.77
C GLU A 223 -11.86 -1.11 7.03
N PRO A 224 -11.38 -1.48 8.23
CA PRO A 224 -9.96 -1.43 8.56
C PRO A 224 -9.11 -2.22 7.56
N LYS A 225 -8.18 -1.53 6.91
CA LYS A 225 -7.18 -2.12 6.01
C LYS A 225 -5.88 -1.33 6.12
N ASN A 226 -4.84 -1.86 5.51
CA ASN A 226 -3.57 -1.16 5.42
C ASN A 226 -3.54 -0.18 4.25
N TYR A 227 -4.22 0.96 4.40
CA TYR A 227 -4.34 1.94 3.34
C TYR A 227 -2.99 2.60 3.02
N ALA A 228 -2.70 2.74 1.72
CA ALA A 228 -1.64 3.65 1.28
C ALA A 228 -2.06 5.09 1.60
N LEU A 229 -1.15 5.89 2.14
CA LEU A 229 -1.36 7.30 2.45
C LEU A 229 -0.27 8.17 1.84
N THR A 230 -0.68 9.26 1.23
CA THR A 230 0.20 10.37 0.87
C THR A 230 0.16 11.39 1.99
N LYS A 231 1.32 11.74 2.53
CA LYS A 231 1.53 12.80 3.51
C LYS A 231 2.16 14.00 2.84
N LEU A 232 1.54 15.17 2.97
CA LEU A 232 2.10 16.45 2.56
C LEU A 232 2.46 17.27 3.80
N VAL A 233 3.65 17.88 3.78
CA VAL A 233 4.03 18.97 4.69
C VAL A 233 4.04 20.24 3.86
N LEU A 234 3.15 21.17 4.20
CA LEU A 234 2.99 22.44 3.50
C LEU A 234 3.52 23.56 4.39
N VAL A 235 4.19 24.54 3.79
CA VAL A 235 4.79 25.67 4.49
C VAL A 235 4.42 27.00 3.86
N SER A 236 4.25 28.01 4.70
CA SER A 236 4.24 29.42 4.32
C SER A 236 5.38 30.09 5.07
N ALA A 237 6.17 30.88 4.35
CA ALA A 237 7.28 31.66 4.90
C ALA A 237 6.97 33.14 4.70
N HIS A 238 7.05 33.92 5.78
CA HIS A 238 6.95 35.36 5.72
C HIS A 238 8.22 36.00 6.27
N ASP A 239 8.86 36.80 5.43
CA ASP A 239 10.06 37.55 5.78
C ASP A 239 9.67 38.89 6.39
N GLU A 240 10.18 39.18 7.58
CA GLU A 240 10.05 40.48 8.24
C GLU A 240 11.43 41.07 8.47
N LEU A 241 11.69 42.19 7.79
CA LEU A 241 12.87 43.01 8.06
C LEU A 241 12.55 43.95 9.22
N THR A 242 13.19 43.72 10.36
CA THR A 242 13.05 44.55 11.56
C THR A 242 14.31 45.37 11.79
N ALA A 243 14.23 46.36 12.69
CA ALA A 243 15.41 47.12 13.13
C ALA A 243 16.50 46.23 13.79
N TYR A 244 16.13 45.01 14.22
CA TYR A 244 17.02 44.07 14.92
C TYR A 244 17.53 42.94 14.01
N GLY A 245 17.08 42.87 12.75
CA GLY A 245 17.50 41.85 11.80
C GLY A 245 16.37 41.30 10.94
N HIS A 246 16.70 40.26 10.18
CA HIS A 246 15.79 39.55 9.29
C HIS A 246 15.15 38.36 10.02
N ASN A 247 13.84 38.40 10.22
CA ASN A 247 13.06 37.33 10.83
C ASN A 247 12.30 36.57 9.74
N VAL A 248 12.35 35.23 9.78
CA VAL A 248 11.55 34.37 8.89
C VAL A 248 10.52 33.63 9.72
N LEU A 249 9.24 33.95 9.53
CA LEU A 249 8.12 33.27 10.19
C LEU A 249 7.67 32.10 9.33
N LEU A 250 7.83 30.89 9.85
CA LEU A 250 7.40 29.66 9.18
C LEU A 250 6.09 29.15 9.81
N ASN A 251 5.05 29.05 9.01
CA ASN A 251 3.83 28.32 9.34
C ASN A 251 3.84 27.00 8.58
N SER A 252 3.47 25.91 9.24
CA SER A 252 3.39 24.60 8.58
C SER A 252 2.07 23.90 8.85
N LYS A 253 1.62 23.13 7.86
CA LYS A 253 0.45 22.26 7.94
C LYS A 253 0.84 20.88 7.46
N VAL A 254 0.19 19.86 8.01
CA VAL A 254 0.39 18.47 7.63
C VAL A 254 -0.96 17.89 7.26
N LEU A 255 -1.04 17.29 6.08
CA LEU A 255 -2.25 16.62 5.59
C LEU A 255 -1.89 15.19 5.20
N GLN A 256 -2.76 14.24 5.53
CA GLN A 256 -2.67 12.87 5.05
C GLN A 256 -3.97 12.42 4.40
N ALA A 257 -3.89 11.76 3.26
CA ALA A 257 -5.04 11.21 2.54
C ALA A 257 -4.64 10.00 1.71
N THR A 258 -5.61 9.23 1.22
CA THR A 258 -5.35 8.19 0.21
C THR A 258 -4.80 8.82 -1.08
N PRO A 259 -3.87 8.18 -1.81
CA PRO A 259 -3.18 8.79 -2.96
C PRO A 259 -4.08 9.33 -4.06
N ASN A 260 -5.30 8.79 -4.19
CA ASN A 260 -6.29 9.19 -5.16
C ASN A 260 -7.18 10.38 -4.74
N HIS A 261 -6.96 10.95 -3.55
CA HIS A 261 -7.81 12.01 -3.05
C HIS A 261 -7.67 13.30 -3.87
N PRO A 262 -8.77 13.90 -4.39
CA PRO A 262 -8.69 15.13 -5.16
C PRO A 262 -8.25 16.33 -4.28
N MET A 263 -7.38 17.14 -4.85
CA MET A 263 -6.82 18.36 -4.31
C MET A 263 -6.92 19.46 -5.37
N MET A 264 -7.17 20.69 -4.93
CA MET A 264 -7.05 21.88 -5.76
C MET A 264 -5.69 22.52 -5.49
N THR A 265 -4.80 22.52 -6.48
CA THR A 265 -3.56 23.30 -6.44
C THR A 265 -3.71 24.55 -7.30
N LYS A 266 -2.76 25.49 -7.19
CA LYS A 266 -2.70 26.65 -8.10
C LYS A 266 -2.56 26.25 -9.57
N GLN A 267 -2.02 25.05 -9.84
CA GLN A 267 -1.85 24.49 -11.18
C GLN A 267 -3.08 23.69 -11.67
N GLY A 268 -4.13 23.59 -10.86
CA GLY A 268 -5.39 22.90 -11.18
C GLY A 268 -5.66 21.69 -10.28
N ASN A 269 -6.65 20.89 -10.69
CA ASN A 269 -7.05 19.71 -9.94
C ASN A 269 -6.02 18.58 -10.12
N LYS A 270 -5.58 18.02 -9.00
CA LYS A 270 -4.68 16.85 -8.97
C LYS A 270 -5.11 15.90 -7.88
N LYS A 271 -4.75 14.63 -7.98
CA LYS A 271 -4.81 13.75 -6.82
C LYS A 271 -3.66 14.08 -5.88
N ILE A 272 -3.82 13.89 -4.57
CA ILE A 272 -2.78 14.18 -3.58
C ILE A 272 -1.47 13.42 -3.89
N GLY A 273 -1.56 12.19 -4.42
CA GLY A 273 -0.42 11.39 -4.87
C GLY A 273 0.26 11.94 -6.14
N GLU A 274 -0.34 12.89 -6.84
CA GLU A 274 0.18 13.55 -8.04
C GLU A 274 0.61 15.01 -7.77
N VAL A 275 0.34 15.52 -6.56
CA VAL A 275 0.88 16.82 -6.11
C VAL A 275 2.40 16.69 -5.96
N GLU A 276 3.13 17.71 -6.39
CA GLU A 276 4.60 17.73 -6.38
C GLU A 276 5.12 18.76 -5.37
N ILE A 277 6.36 18.56 -4.92
CA ILE A 277 7.08 19.56 -4.11
C ILE A 277 7.17 20.86 -4.89
N GLY A 278 6.96 21.99 -4.21
CA GLY A 278 6.92 23.32 -4.83
C GLY A 278 5.55 23.76 -5.35
N GLN A 279 4.54 22.89 -5.33
CA GLN A 279 3.17 23.29 -5.69
C GLN A 279 2.45 23.94 -4.50
N ASP A 280 1.50 24.82 -4.82
CA ASP A 280 0.77 25.60 -3.82
C ASP A 280 -0.63 25.03 -3.58
N VAL A 281 -1.02 24.93 -2.32
CA VAL A 281 -2.35 24.51 -1.87
C VAL A 281 -2.90 25.56 -0.90
N LEU A 282 -4.18 25.87 -1.03
CA LEU A 282 -4.84 26.85 -0.14
C LEU A 282 -4.94 26.28 1.29
N CYS A 283 -4.41 27.01 2.26
CA CYS A 283 -4.43 26.66 3.67
C CYS A 283 -4.96 27.83 4.51
N PHE A 284 -5.51 27.54 5.67
CA PHE A 284 -5.86 28.54 6.67
C PHE A 284 -4.62 28.91 7.48
N ASN A 285 -4.22 30.18 7.42
CA ASN A 285 -3.18 30.72 8.28
C ASN A 285 -3.81 31.30 9.55
N GLU A 286 -3.56 30.64 10.67
CA GLU A 286 -4.05 31.04 11.99
C GLU A 286 -3.50 32.40 12.47
N GLN A 287 -2.35 32.85 11.94
CA GLN A 287 -1.77 34.15 12.27
C GLN A 287 -2.46 35.30 11.55
N THR A 288 -2.82 35.12 10.28
CA THR A 288 -3.46 36.16 9.46
C THR A 288 -4.98 36.07 9.46
N GLY A 289 -5.53 34.94 9.88
CA GLY A 289 -6.96 34.62 9.80
C GLY A 289 -7.47 34.45 8.37
N LYS A 290 -6.57 34.26 7.40
CA LYS A 290 -6.90 34.22 5.97
C LYS A 290 -6.58 32.86 5.35
N TYR A 291 -7.22 32.59 4.23
CA TYR A 291 -6.89 31.47 3.36
C TYR A 291 -5.85 31.90 2.32
N GLU A 292 -4.69 31.28 2.36
CA GLU A 292 -3.52 31.68 1.60
C GLU A 292 -2.75 30.45 1.09
N PRO A 293 -2.02 30.58 -0.03
CA PRO A 293 -1.27 29.46 -0.59
C PRO A 293 -0.11 29.09 0.32
N PHE A 294 0.00 27.80 0.65
CA PHE A 294 1.18 27.20 1.26
C PHE A 294 1.84 26.29 0.23
N THR A 295 3.16 26.29 0.19
CA THR A 295 3.96 25.50 -0.74
C THR A 295 4.24 24.12 -0.15
N VAL A 296 4.10 23.06 -0.94
CA VAL A 296 4.46 21.70 -0.54
C VAL A 296 5.98 21.60 -0.41
N LEU A 297 6.46 21.38 0.82
CA LEU A 297 7.88 21.21 1.13
C LEU A 297 8.30 19.74 1.10
N ILE A 298 7.46 18.86 1.65
CA ILE A 298 7.73 17.42 1.75
C ILE A 298 6.51 16.65 1.28
N LYS A 299 6.76 15.62 0.48
CA LYS A 299 5.77 14.61 0.12
C LYS A 299 6.34 13.23 0.38
N ASN A 300 5.63 12.43 1.18
CA ASN A 300 5.98 11.05 1.45
C ASN A 300 4.77 10.16 1.22
N GLU A 301 4.95 9.04 0.53
CA GLU A 301 3.99 7.95 0.53
C GLU A 301 4.41 6.89 1.54
N HIS A 302 3.46 6.41 2.33
CA HIS A 302 3.70 5.40 3.33
C HIS A 302 2.45 4.56 3.56
N VAL A 303 2.62 3.44 4.25
CA VAL A 303 1.52 2.62 4.73
C VAL A 303 0.97 3.24 6.02
N GLY A 304 -0.35 3.42 6.09
CA GLY A 304 -1.00 3.98 7.26
C GLY A 304 -1.17 2.98 8.42
N GLY A 305 -0.82 1.71 8.21
CA GLY A 305 -1.16 0.62 9.14
C GLY A 305 -2.63 0.18 9.00
N ASN A 306 -3.01 -0.87 9.72
CA ASN A 306 -4.38 -1.38 9.71
C ASN A 306 -5.35 -0.42 10.40
N GLN A 307 -6.04 0.42 9.63
CA GLN A 307 -6.94 1.46 10.14
C GLN A 307 -8.15 1.66 9.24
N LYS A 308 -9.22 2.23 9.80
CA LYS A 308 -10.35 2.74 9.02
C LYS A 308 -9.96 4.06 8.35
N VAL A 309 -10.54 4.31 7.19
CA VAL A 309 -10.49 5.61 6.51
C VAL A 309 -11.90 6.12 6.28
N TYR A 310 -12.02 7.44 6.17
CA TYR A 310 -13.29 8.14 6.23
C TYR A 310 -13.40 9.16 5.10
N ASN A 311 -14.62 9.43 4.65
CA ASN A 311 -14.92 10.51 3.73
C ASN A 311 -16.21 11.23 4.15
N ILE A 312 -16.23 12.55 4.05
CA ILE A 312 -17.41 13.36 4.35
C ILE A 312 -18.27 13.49 3.09
N VAL A 313 -19.57 13.27 3.23
CA VAL A 313 -20.58 13.65 2.24
C VAL A 313 -21.38 14.81 2.83
N ALA A 314 -21.27 15.99 2.24
CA ALA A 314 -22.02 17.18 2.68
C ALA A 314 -23.19 17.52 1.75
N ASP A 315 -24.10 18.37 2.22
CA ASP A 315 -25.27 18.81 1.48
C ASP A 315 -25.01 19.91 0.45
N GLY A 316 -23.81 20.49 0.46
CA GLY A 316 -23.30 21.44 -0.52
C GLY A 316 -21.80 21.66 -0.36
N GLY A 317 -21.28 22.65 -1.10
CA GLY A 317 -19.84 22.92 -1.15
C GLY A 317 -19.09 21.98 -2.10
N SER A 318 -17.86 22.34 -2.43
CA SER A 318 -16.95 21.54 -3.27
C SER A 318 -15.65 21.21 -2.54
N THR A 319 -15.47 21.69 -1.31
CA THR A 319 -14.24 21.54 -0.53
C THR A 319 -14.53 21.40 0.96
N PHE A 320 -13.53 20.95 1.70
CA PHE A 320 -13.51 20.97 3.16
C PHE A 320 -12.17 21.52 3.65
N MET A 321 -12.15 22.02 4.87
CA MET A 321 -10.93 22.38 5.57
C MET A 321 -10.51 21.27 6.53
N MET A 322 -9.38 20.63 6.26
CA MET A 322 -8.86 19.51 7.05
C MET A 322 -7.40 19.73 7.43
N ASN A 323 -7.09 19.65 8.72
CA ASN A 323 -5.83 20.12 9.33
C ASN A 323 -5.44 21.54 8.92
N GLY A 324 -6.43 22.40 8.60
CA GLY A 324 -6.19 23.74 8.07
C GLY A 324 -5.74 23.76 6.61
N VAL A 325 -5.86 22.65 5.87
CA VAL A 325 -5.58 22.52 4.43
C VAL A 325 -6.90 22.34 3.68
N MET A 326 -7.08 23.05 2.58
CA MET A 326 -8.27 22.88 1.73
C MET A 326 -8.14 21.60 0.90
N VAL A 327 -9.15 20.75 1.00
CA VAL A 327 -9.26 19.49 0.23
C VAL A 327 -10.57 19.50 -0.55
N MET A 328 -10.63 18.81 -1.69
CA MET A 328 -11.87 18.77 -2.48
C MET A 328 -12.84 17.73 -1.91
N GLN A 329 -14.14 17.99 -2.01
CA GLN A 329 -15.14 16.94 -1.80
C GLN A 329 -15.14 15.96 -2.99
N LYS A 330 -15.44 14.69 -2.72
CA LYS A 330 -15.64 13.65 -3.75
C LYS A 330 -16.85 13.93 -4.64
#